data_AF-A0A2V3XYX5-F1
#
_entry.id   AF-A0A2V3XYX5-F1
#
_cell.length_a   1.000
_cell.length_b   1.000
_cell.length_c   1.000
_cell.angle_alpha   90.00
_cell.angle_beta   90.00
_cell.angle_gamma   90.00
#
_symmetry.space_group_name_H-M   'P 1'
#
loop_
_entity.id
_entity.type
_entity.pdbx_description
1 polymer ?
#
loop_
_entity_poly.entity_id
_entity_poly.type
_entity_poly.pdbx_seq_one_letter_code
_entity_poly.pdbx_strand_id
1 'polypeptide(L)'
;MRLSVYLGENEIKTVLGRSGKKIEIMDCLSIRLKEGALINDVVTEEEAVKEVLNGIRKRYGKYRRHVYLTMGGNQIITKVLRAPRMPHSQMLELVRREISDLILPSEKGSYVYDYSIIRRKNRDNKGCTILCVAMKRSVILEYQSLFSECGMKLKSIDVAVDGLNNLVDFLPSFRNKTFIMAIADGRNMMTSLYIDGVYTYTNRMRLVDERGTEESTAEMAKVIRSVIHFCKMQRDEFELDSVCLCGLGKEELDSLIPRIVKNEDITVTVPGAEALITAKDGISYSMGQYMYVTGSLLGGRKSLDLIGAAKQKERRREEERSRFLWAGLLPAAIISIFLGIAADNEIAVRNMREEIHVLEERLSEKGRKEALAEEKQLKEKLMSLRTLTAGQAAVKKEAVKTAKMNSAVRKYIFDAAGGSLELSEPEYMDGSLIFNGNSQNYEEISAYAHRLEESGLFSKVEYSGFTNVNPVTKKKDGWYYFQLECVLKMPE
;
A
#
# COMPACT_ATOMS: atom_id res chain seq x y z
N MET A 1 15.31 -20.44 17.93
CA MET A 1 14.12 -20.66 18.75
C MET A 1 13.12 -19.57 18.43
N ARG A 2 11.84 -19.91 18.32
CA ARG A 2 10.74 -18.99 18.07
C ARG A 2 9.66 -19.21 19.14
N LEU A 3 9.21 -18.13 19.78
CA LEU A 3 8.04 -18.16 20.65
C LEU A 3 6.84 -17.66 19.86
N SER A 4 5.99 -18.58 19.44
CA SER A 4 4.71 -18.26 18.79
C SER A 4 3.64 -18.10 19.86
N VAL A 5 2.93 -16.98 19.82
CA VAL A 5 1.82 -16.65 20.72
C VAL A 5 0.57 -16.46 19.86
N TYR A 6 -0.49 -17.19 20.16
CA TYR A 6 -1.80 -17.04 19.53
C TYR A 6 -2.78 -16.45 20.52
N LEU A 7 -3.48 -15.41 20.07
CA LEU A 7 -4.58 -14.81 20.81
C LEU A 7 -5.87 -15.40 20.24
N GLY A 8 -6.43 -16.38 20.95
CA GLY A 8 -7.79 -16.84 20.74
C GLY A 8 -8.76 -16.00 21.56
N GLU A 9 -10.07 -16.21 21.34
CA GLU A 9 -11.11 -15.43 22.00
C GLU A 9 -11.08 -15.57 23.53
N ASN A 10 -10.95 -16.81 24.01
CA ASN A 10 -11.03 -17.12 25.45
C ASN A 10 -9.72 -17.67 26.01
N GLU A 11 -8.67 -17.79 25.20
CA GLU A 11 -7.39 -18.34 25.63
C GLU A 11 -6.21 -17.79 24.83
N ILE A 12 -5.07 -17.65 25.50
CA ILE A 12 -3.79 -17.40 24.86
C ILE A 12 -3.00 -18.71 24.82
N LYS A 13 -2.68 -19.16 23.62
CA LYS A 13 -1.84 -20.33 23.38
C LYS A 13 -0.43 -19.92 23.03
N THR A 14 0.55 -20.63 23.55
CA THR A 14 1.95 -20.42 23.21
C THR A 14 2.62 -21.73 22.87
N VAL A 15 3.52 -21.67 21.88
CA VAL A 15 4.46 -22.75 21.57
C VAL A 15 5.84 -22.13 21.41
N LEU A 16 6.79 -22.67 22.17
CA LEU A 16 8.20 -22.41 21.99
C LEU A 16 8.79 -23.58 21.20
N GLY A 17 9.40 -23.30 20.05
CA GLY A 17 9.99 -24.37 19.25
C GLY A 17 11.09 -23.94 18.32
N ARG A 18 11.66 -24.95 17.67
CA ARG A 18 12.60 -24.82 16.56
C ARG A 18 12.02 -25.53 15.35
N SER A 19 12.09 -24.88 14.20
CA SER A 19 11.71 -25.45 12.91
C SER A 19 12.93 -25.62 12.01
N GLY A 20 12.91 -26.68 11.21
CA GLY A 20 13.93 -27.03 10.23
C GLY A 20 13.36 -28.12 9.31
N LYS A 21 14.07 -29.24 9.17
CA LYS A 21 13.50 -30.45 8.53
C LYS A 21 12.42 -31.13 9.40
N LYS A 22 12.46 -30.87 10.71
CA LYS A 22 11.51 -31.30 11.74
C LYS A 22 11.10 -30.09 12.58
N ILE A 23 9.98 -30.19 13.28
CA ILE A 23 9.55 -29.23 14.30
C ILE A 23 9.84 -29.86 15.66
N GLU A 24 10.65 -29.17 16.45
CA GLU A 24 10.95 -29.53 17.84
C GLU A 24 10.19 -28.58 18.76
N ILE A 25 9.20 -29.12 19.49
CA ILE A 25 8.42 -28.41 20.50
C ILE A 25 9.18 -28.48 21.82
N MET A 26 9.62 -27.32 22.30
CA MET A 26 10.41 -27.17 23.52
C MET A 26 9.56 -26.85 24.73
N ASP A 27 8.44 -26.15 24.53
CA ASP A 27 7.45 -25.85 25.54
C ASP A 27 6.12 -25.46 24.88
N CYS A 28 5.01 -25.71 25.57
CA CYS A 28 3.69 -25.24 25.16
C CYS A 28 2.85 -24.91 26.39
N LEU A 29 1.96 -23.93 26.24
CA LEU A 29 1.10 -23.46 27.32
C LEU A 29 -0.20 -22.90 26.74
N SER A 30 -1.33 -23.25 27.35
CA SER A 30 -2.61 -22.56 27.14
C SER A 30 -3.04 -21.91 28.45
N ILE A 31 -3.41 -20.63 28.41
CA ILE A 31 -3.93 -19.88 29.56
C ILE A 31 -5.28 -19.32 29.16
N ARG A 32 -6.32 -19.60 29.94
CA ARG A 32 -7.64 -19.00 29.74
C ARG A 32 -7.60 -17.51 30.04
N LEU A 33 -8.23 -16.73 29.18
CA LEU A 33 -8.52 -15.32 29.41
C LEU A 33 -9.82 -15.18 30.19
N LYS A 34 -9.96 -14.05 30.89
CA LYS A 34 -11.24 -13.65 31.44
C LYS A 34 -12.23 -13.44 30.28
N GLU A 35 -13.46 -13.90 30.48
CA GLU A 35 -14.50 -13.75 29.47
C GLU A 35 -14.71 -12.27 29.13
N GLY A 36 -14.79 -11.97 27.83
CA GLY A 36 -14.96 -10.61 27.35
C GLY A 36 -13.71 -9.74 27.46
N ALA A 37 -12.52 -10.28 27.80
CA ALA A 37 -11.26 -9.53 27.78
C ALA A 37 -10.72 -9.30 26.36
N LEU A 38 -11.07 -10.19 25.43
CA LEU A 38 -10.77 -10.08 24.01
C LEU A 38 -12.04 -10.41 23.21
N ILE A 39 -12.54 -9.45 22.43
CA ILE A 39 -13.74 -9.63 21.60
C ILE A 39 -13.39 -9.25 20.16
N ASN A 40 -13.54 -10.19 19.21
CA ASN A 40 -13.21 -9.96 17.79
C ASN A 40 -11.80 -9.40 17.57
N ASP A 41 -10.81 -9.97 18.28
CA ASP A 41 -9.42 -9.51 18.36
C ASP A 41 -9.23 -8.06 18.83
N VAL A 42 -10.23 -7.44 19.46
CA VAL A 42 -10.12 -6.15 20.13
C VAL A 42 -9.96 -6.41 21.62
N VAL A 43 -8.92 -5.83 22.20
CA VAL A 43 -8.65 -5.92 23.64
C VAL A 43 -9.58 -4.94 24.36
N THR A 44 -10.51 -5.50 25.13
CA THR A 44 -11.55 -4.77 25.88
C THR A 44 -11.17 -4.62 27.35
N GLU A 45 -10.53 -5.64 27.93
CA GLU A 45 -9.96 -5.58 29.28
C GLU A 45 -8.44 -5.72 29.22
N GLU A 46 -7.76 -4.60 29.03
CA GLU A 46 -6.32 -4.56 28.81
C GLU A 46 -5.51 -5.14 29.97
N GLU A 47 -5.89 -4.85 31.22
CA GLU A 47 -5.20 -5.35 32.41
C GLU A 47 -5.25 -6.88 32.53
N ALA A 48 -6.38 -7.50 32.20
CA ALA A 48 -6.54 -8.95 32.23
C ALA A 48 -5.62 -9.63 31.19
N VAL A 49 -5.52 -9.04 29.99
CA VAL A 49 -4.62 -9.54 28.94
C VAL A 49 -3.15 -9.33 29.36
N LYS A 50 -2.81 -8.15 29.91
CA LYS A 50 -1.46 -7.84 30.43
C LYS A 50 -1.02 -8.81 31.52
N GLU A 51 -1.90 -9.21 32.43
CA GLU A 51 -1.59 -10.19 33.46
C GLU A 51 -1.12 -11.52 32.85
N VAL A 52 -1.86 -12.05 31.88
CA VAL A 52 -1.51 -13.29 31.17
C VAL A 52 -0.20 -13.14 30.40
N LEU A 53 -0.03 -12.02 29.67
CA LEU A 53 1.21 -11.73 28.95
C LEU A 53 2.42 -11.59 29.88
N ASN A 54 2.24 -11.04 31.08
CA ASN A 54 3.28 -10.98 32.10
C ASN A 54 3.64 -12.39 32.64
N GLY A 55 2.66 -13.27 32.81
CA GLY A 55 2.90 -14.69 33.11
C GLY A 55 3.72 -15.38 32.02
N ILE A 56 3.36 -15.17 30.75
CA ILE A 56 4.10 -15.67 29.59
C ILE A 56 5.53 -15.13 29.58
N ARG A 57 5.72 -13.82 29.84
CA ARG A 57 7.07 -13.21 29.94
C ARG A 57 7.89 -13.84 31.07
N LYS A 58 7.31 -14.08 32.24
CA LYS A 58 8.02 -14.71 33.37
C LYS A 58 8.53 -16.09 32.99
N ARG A 59 7.70 -16.90 32.32
CA ARG A 59 8.08 -18.25 31.85
C ARG A 59 9.11 -18.22 30.72
N TYR A 60 8.92 -17.37 29.73
CA TYR A 60 9.73 -17.34 28.50
C TYR A 60 10.70 -16.16 28.42
N GLY A 61 11.15 -15.61 29.55
CA GLY A 61 11.91 -14.35 29.60
C GLY A 61 13.15 -14.31 28.69
N LYS A 62 13.80 -15.45 28.45
CA LYS A 62 14.92 -15.60 27.52
C LYS A 62 14.55 -15.28 26.06
N TYR A 63 13.29 -15.48 25.67
CA TYR A 63 12.77 -15.32 24.32
C TYR A 63 11.88 -14.08 24.16
N ARG A 64 11.82 -13.20 25.17
CA ARG A 64 10.98 -11.98 25.16
C ARG A 64 11.23 -11.03 23.97
N ARG A 65 12.35 -11.15 23.25
CA ARG A 65 12.68 -10.37 22.04
C ARG A 65 12.44 -11.12 20.72
N HIS A 66 11.98 -12.37 20.81
CA HIS A 66 11.76 -13.30 19.69
C HIS A 66 10.32 -13.83 19.73
N VAL A 67 9.37 -12.92 19.95
CA VAL A 67 7.94 -13.22 20.05
C VAL A 67 7.27 -12.97 18.71
N TYR A 68 6.45 -13.92 18.29
CA TYR A 68 5.73 -13.87 17.03
C TYR A 68 4.25 -14.05 17.34
N LEU A 69 3.47 -13.01 17.10
CA LEU A 69 2.03 -13.03 17.36
C LEU A 69 1.33 -13.67 16.16
N THR A 70 0.48 -14.65 16.40
CA THR A 70 -0.37 -15.29 15.39
C THR A 70 -1.81 -14.89 15.66
N MET A 71 -2.50 -14.36 14.65
CA MET A 71 -3.87 -13.88 14.77
C MET A 71 -4.80 -14.62 13.80
N GLY A 72 -5.96 -15.04 14.27
CA GLY A 72 -6.91 -15.85 13.49
C GLY A 72 -8.25 -15.19 13.18
N GLY A 73 -8.57 -14.07 13.83
CA GLY A 73 -9.91 -13.50 13.85
C GLY A 73 -10.21 -12.44 12.79
N ASN A 74 -11.22 -11.63 13.10
CA ASN A 74 -11.98 -10.80 12.17
C ASN A 74 -11.27 -9.51 11.74
N GLN A 75 -10.17 -9.14 12.39
CA GLN A 75 -9.40 -7.94 12.02
C GLN A 75 -8.53 -8.13 10.77
N ILE A 76 -8.48 -9.35 10.24
CA ILE A 76 -7.62 -9.73 9.13
C ILE A 76 -8.49 -10.12 7.92
N ILE A 77 -8.35 -9.36 6.85
CA ILE A 77 -8.96 -9.67 5.56
C ILE A 77 -8.01 -10.61 4.81
N THR A 78 -8.53 -11.73 4.31
CA THR A 78 -7.74 -12.71 3.55
C THR A 78 -8.43 -13.07 2.24
N LYS A 79 -7.65 -13.22 1.16
CA LYS A 79 -8.14 -13.67 -0.17
C LYS A 79 -7.09 -14.57 -0.82
N VAL A 80 -7.49 -15.72 -1.36
CA VAL A 80 -6.59 -16.57 -2.15
C VAL A 80 -6.60 -16.07 -3.59
N LEU A 81 -5.41 -16.00 -4.20
CA LEU A 81 -5.25 -15.55 -5.57
C LEU A 81 -4.24 -16.43 -6.32
N ARG A 82 -4.60 -16.82 -7.55
CA ARG A 82 -3.62 -17.34 -8.52
C ARG A 82 -2.98 -16.15 -9.23
N ALA A 83 -1.68 -16.00 -9.12
CA ALA A 83 -0.93 -14.86 -9.64
C ALA A 83 0.27 -15.32 -10.49
N PRO A 84 0.62 -14.60 -11.57
CA PRO A 84 1.88 -14.84 -12.27
C PRO A 84 3.06 -14.51 -11.34
N ARG A 85 4.22 -15.11 -11.62
CA ARG A 85 5.43 -14.78 -10.85
C ARG A 85 5.90 -13.39 -11.23
N MET A 86 6.03 -12.53 -10.24
CA MET A 86 6.45 -11.14 -10.42
C MET A 86 7.30 -10.68 -9.23
N PRO A 87 8.06 -9.58 -9.38
CA PRO A 87 8.79 -8.95 -8.28
C PRO A 87 7.86 -8.59 -7.12
N HIS A 88 8.44 -8.54 -5.91
CA HIS A 88 7.69 -8.32 -4.67
C HIS A 88 6.85 -7.03 -4.68
N SER A 89 7.35 -5.93 -5.24
CA SER A 89 6.62 -4.66 -5.35
C SER A 89 5.36 -4.77 -6.20
N GLN A 90 5.46 -5.40 -7.38
CA GLN A 90 4.33 -5.63 -8.28
C GLN A 90 3.32 -6.60 -7.65
N MET A 91 3.80 -7.62 -6.94
CA MET A 91 2.91 -8.54 -6.22
C MET A 91 2.10 -7.83 -5.14
N LEU A 92 2.71 -6.91 -4.39
CA LEU A 92 1.99 -6.11 -3.39
C LEU A 92 0.96 -5.17 -4.02
N GLU A 93 1.23 -4.63 -5.21
CA GLU A 93 0.26 -3.81 -5.94
C GLU A 93 -0.93 -4.64 -6.41
N LEU A 94 -0.68 -5.84 -6.93
CA LEU A 94 -1.72 -6.81 -7.26
C LEU A 94 -2.56 -7.14 -6.02
N VAL A 95 -1.92 -7.51 -4.91
CA VAL A 95 -2.59 -7.79 -3.63
C VAL A 95 -3.45 -6.61 -3.19
N ARG A 96 -2.91 -5.39 -3.26
CA ARG A 96 -3.65 -4.17 -2.90
C ARG A 96 -4.88 -4.02 -3.78
N ARG A 97 -4.76 -4.15 -5.10
CA ARG A 97 -5.89 -4.05 -6.03
C ARG A 97 -6.96 -5.09 -5.72
N GLU A 98 -6.56 -6.35 -5.54
CA GLU A 98 -7.46 -7.50 -5.36
C GLU A 98 -8.22 -7.51 -4.03
N ILE A 99 -7.65 -6.94 -2.97
CA ILE A 99 -8.30 -6.84 -1.65
C ILE A 99 -8.98 -5.49 -1.44
N SER A 100 -8.61 -4.43 -2.17
CA SER A 100 -9.16 -3.10 -1.94
C SER A 100 -10.67 -3.02 -2.07
N ASP A 101 -11.29 -3.88 -2.87
CA ASP A 101 -12.75 -3.90 -3.04
C ASP A 101 -13.50 -4.45 -1.82
N LEU A 102 -12.80 -5.18 -0.94
CA LEU A 102 -13.32 -5.64 0.34
C LEU A 102 -13.20 -4.58 1.45
N ILE A 103 -12.60 -3.43 1.15
CA ILE A 103 -12.32 -2.35 2.10
C ILE A 103 -13.07 -1.10 1.68
N LEU A 104 -13.76 -0.47 2.64
CA LEU A 104 -14.46 0.79 2.42
C LEU A 104 -13.50 1.85 1.82
N PRO A 105 -13.92 2.62 0.79
CA PRO A 105 -13.06 3.61 0.15
C PRO A 105 -12.40 4.60 1.12
N SER A 106 -13.14 5.03 2.15
CA SER A 106 -12.65 5.91 3.22
C SER A 106 -11.55 5.28 4.08
N GLU A 107 -11.48 3.95 4.18
CA GLU A 107 -10.52 3.24 5.01
C GLU A 107 -9.30 2.71 4.25
N LYS A 108 -9.27 2.70 2.90
CA LYS A 108 -8.16 2.14 2.10
C LYS A 108 -6.77 2.69 2.47
N GLY A 109 -6.72 3.90 3.02
CA GLY A 109 -5.49 4.54 3.50
C GLY A 109 -4.92 3.96 4.80
N SER A 110 -5.74 3.32 5.64
CA SER A 110 -5.37 2.84 6.98
C SER A 110 -4.86 1.39 6.99
N TYR A 111 -5.12 0.63 5.92
CA TYR A 111 -4.70 -0.77 5.83
C TYR A 111 -3.23 -0.94 5.40
N VAL A 112 -2.63 -1.99 5.94
CA VAL A 112 -1.35 -2.60 5.56
C VAL A 112 -1.68 -3.87 4.78
N TYR A 113 -0.92 -4.13 3.73
CA TYR A 113 -1.12 -5.24 2.81
C TYR A 113 0.13 -6.10 2.79
N ASP A 114 -0.04 -7.42 2.79
CA ASP A 114 1.04 -8.37 2.59
C ASP A 114 0.49 -9.65 1.94
N TYR A 115 1.36 -10.60 1.60
CA TYR A 115 0.95 -11.90 1.06
C TYR A 115 1.81 -13.05 1.55
N SER A 116 1.38 -14.30 1.45
CA SER A 116 2.29 -15.45 1.50
C SER A 116 2.15 -16.28 0.24
N ILE A 117 3.16 -17.12 -0.04
CA ILE A 117 3.11 -18.04 -1.17
C ILE A 117 2.65 -19.40 -0.64
N ILE A 118 1.40 -19.77 -0.95
CA ILE A 118 0.83 -21.08 -0.63
C ILE A 118 1.45 -22.14 -1.56
N ARG A 119 1.50 -21.87 -2.87
CA ARG A 119 2.04 -22.81 -3.86
C ARG A 119 2.91 -22.07 -4.86
N ARG A 120 4.19 -22.47 -4.97
CA ARG A 120 5.17 -21.82 -5.87
C ARG A 120 4.92 -22.04 -7.35
N LYS A 121 4.39 -23.20 -7.71
CA LYS A 121 4.18 -23.63 -9.09
C LYS A 121 2.83 -24.32 -9.15
N ASN A 122 1.91 -23.72 -9.89
CA ASN A 122 0.61 -24.32 -10.15
C ASN A 122 0.74 -25.53 -11.08
N ARG A 123 -0.26 -26.41 -11.11
CA ARG A 123 -0.23 -27.65 -11.92
C ARG A 123 -0.05 -27.37 -13.41
N ASP A 124 -0.64 -26.27 -13.90
CA ASP A 124 -0.49 -25.77 -15.26
C ASP A 124 0.87 -25.10 -15.53
N ASN A 125 1.78 -25.10 -14.55
CA ASN A 125 3.07 -24.40 -14.55
C ASN A 125 2.96 -22.88 -14.78
N LYS A 126 1.76 -22.28 -14.75
CA LYS A 126 1.53 -20.85 -14.94
C LYS A 126 1.35 -20.17 -13.58
N GLY A 127 2.45 -19.60 -13.09
CA GLY A 127 2.43 -18.77 -11.89
C GLY A 127 2.47 -19.53 -10.56
N CYS A 128 1.87 -18.90 -9.56
CA CYS A 128 1.83 -19.33 -8.16
C CYS A 128 0.47 -19.06 -7.54
N THR A 129 0.18 -19.69 -6.40
CA THR A 129 -0.97 -19.37 -5.56
C THR A 129 -0.48 -18.65 -4.32
N ILE A 130 -1.10 -17.51 -4.01
CA ILE A 130 -0.77 -16.66 -2.87
C ILE A 130 -1.97 -16.48 -1.95
N LEU A 131 -1.69 -16.29 -0.66
CA LEU A 131 -2.64 -15.78 0.33
C LEU A 131 -2.43 -14.27 0.44
N CYS A 132 -3.35 -13.49 -0.07
CA CYS A 132 -3.37 -12.04 0.09
C CYS A 132 -3.93 -11.71 1.48
N VAL A 133 -3.33 -10.73 2.17
CA VAL A 133 -3.70 -10.31 3.52
C VAL A 133 -3.78 -8.79 3.61
N ALA A 134 -4.79 -8.27 4.32
CA ALA A 134 -4.83 -6.89 4.76
C ALA A 134 -5.31 -6.75 6.21
N MET A 135 -4.72 -5.79 6.92
CA MET A 135 -5.05 -5.47 8.32
C MET A 135 -4.90 -3.97 8.59
N LYS A 136 -5.74 -3.41 9.45
CA LYS A 136 -5.63 -2.00 9.87
C LYS A 136 -4.31 -1.76 10.58
N ARG A 137 -3.61 -0.68 10.20
CA ARG A 137 -2.34 -0.29 10.85
C ARG A 137 -2.52 -0.01 12.35
N SER A 138 -3.63 0.58 12.75
CA SER A 138 -3.92 0.87 14.18
C SER A 138 -3.85 -0.39 15.03
N VAL A 139 -4.50 -1.47 14.58
CA VAL A 139 -4.51 -2.76 15.30
C VAL A 139 -3.11 -3.36 15.42
N ILE A 140 -2.29 -3.25 14.36
CA ILE A 140 -0.87 -3.69 14.42
C ILE A 140 -0.12 -2.91 15.50
N LEU A 141 -0.31 -1.59 15.56
CA LEU A 141 0.36 -0.72 16.53
C LEU A 141 -0.12 -0.97 17.97
N GLU A 142 -1.42 -1.18 18.17
CA GLU A 142 -2.03 -1.51 19.46
C GLU A 142 -1.39 -2.77 20.05
N TYR A 143 -1.30 -3.86 19.28
CA TYR A 143 -0.63 -5.08 19.73
C TYR A 143 0.87 -4.89 19.97
N GLN A 144 1.55 -4.07 19.16
CA GLN A 144 2.94 -3.74 19.42
C GLN A 144 3.12 -2.99 20.75
N SER A 145 2.23 -2.05 21.09
CA SER A 145 2.24 -1.34 22.37
C SER A 145 1.99 -2.30 23.52
N LEU A 146 0.91 -3.07 23.46
CA LEU A 146 0.49 -4.02 24.49
C LEU A 146 1.62 -4.99 24.88
N PHE A 147 2.26 -5.62 23.89
CA PHE A 147 3.39 -6.51 24.15
C PHE A 147 4.62 -5.77 24.69
N SER A 148 4.90 -4.55 24.18
CA SER A 148 6.02 -3.73 24.62
C SER A 148 5.88 -3.30 26.09
N GLU A 149 4.68 -2.91 26.51
CA GLU A 149 4.35 -2.57 27.90
C GLU A 149 4.53 -3.77 28.84
N CYS A 150 4.22 -4.98 28.36
CA CYS A 150 4.52 -6.22 29.07
C CYS A 150 6.02 -6.57 29.06
N GLY A 151 6.89 -5.79 28.40
CA GLY A 151 8.33 -6.03 28.30
C GLY A 151 8.71 -7.12 27.28
N MET A 152 7.84 -7.37 26.30
CA MET A 152 8.07 -8.28 25.17
C MET A 152 8.14 -7.49 23.85
N LYS A 153 8.96 -7.95 22.91
CA LYS A 153 9.11 -7.34 21.59
C LYS A 153 8.61 -8.30 20.51
N LEU A 154 7.54 -7.89 19.84
CA LEU A 154 7.03 -8.57 18.66
C LEU A 154 8.02 -8.42 17.49
N LYS A 155 8.38 -9.54 16.88
CA LYS A 155 9.18 -9.60 15.65
C LYS A 155 8.31 -9.50 14.41
N SER A 156 7.18 -10.19 14.42
CA SER A 156 6.15 -10.14 13.38
C SER A 156 4.77 -10.40 13.98
N ILE A 157 3.76 -10.00 13.21
CA ILE A 157 2.38 -10.44 13.37
C ILE A 157 2.05 -11.27 12.14
N ASP A 158 1.72 -12.52 12.37
CA ASP A 158 1.43 -13.55 11.37
C ASP A 158 -0.05 -13.91 11.41
N VAL A 159 -0.53 -14.51 10.33
CA VAL A 159 -1.93 -14.93 10.19
C VAL A 159 -2.04 -16.42 10.46
N ALA A 160 -3.02 -16.82 11.28
CA ALA A 160 -3.21 -18.21 11.70
C ALA A 160 -3.41 -19.18 10.52
N VAL A 161 -4.18 -18.75 9.51
CA VAL A 161 -4.38 -19.52 8.27
C VAL A 161 -3.08 -19.73 7.50
N ASP A 162 -2.17 -18.75 7.50
CA ASP A 162 -0.85 -18.94 6.87
C ASP A 162 -0.01 -19.98 7.62
N GLY A 163 -0.04 -19.93 8.95
CA GLY A 163 0.56 -20.96 9.80
C GLY A 163 0.02 -22.35 9.48
N LEU A 164 -1.29 -22.50 9.34
CA LEU A 164 -1.91 -23.77 8.94
C LEU A 164 -1.43 -24.22 7.56
N ASN A 165 -1.43 -23.33 6.57
CA ASN A 165 -1.00 -23.65 5.21
C ASN A 165 0.45 -24.16 5.21
N ASN A 166 1.33 -23.49 5.95
CA ASN A 166 2.72 -23.92 6.11
C ASN A 166 2.81 -25.31 6.76
N LEU A 167 1.95 -25.60 7.75
CA LEU A 167 1.92 -26.90 8.43
C LEU A 167 1.40 -28.01 7.51
N VAL A 168 0.35 -27.75 6.74
CA VAL A 168 -0.22 -28.67 5.75
C VAL A 168 0.81 -29.01 4.67
N ASP A 169 1.53 -28.01 4.15
CA ASP A 169 2.60 -28.22 3.16
C ASP A 169 3.79 -29.03 3.75
N PHE A 170 4.07 -28.82 5.03
CA PHE A 170 5.18 -29.46 5.74
C PHE A 170 4.91 -30.94 6.02
N LEU A 171 3.69 -31.28 6.43
CA LEU A 171 3.32 -32.62 6.90
C LEU A 171 2.93 -33.56 5.74
N PRO A 172 3.58 -34.73 5.61
CA PRO A 172 3.27 -35.70 4.57
C PRO A 172 1.82 -36.21 4.62
N SER A 173 1.22 -36.26 5.81
CA SER A 173 -0.14 -36.76 6.03
C SER A 173 -1.21 -35.96 5.28
N PHE A 174 -0.95 -34.70 4.92
CA PHE A 174 -1.86 -33.82 4.19
C PHE A 174 -1.48 -33.62 2.71
N ARG A 175 -0.34 -34.15 2.25
CA ARG A 175 0.12 -33.93 0.87
C ARG A 175 -0.78 -34.62 -0.14
N ASN A 176 -1.11 -33.89 -1.21
CA ASN A 176 -1.95 -34.37 -2.32
C ASN A 176 -3.32 -34.92 -1.88
N LYS A 177 -3.81 -34.51 -0.72
CA LYS A 177 -5.14 -34.86 -0.23
C LYS A 177 -6.09 -33.68 -0.35
N THR A 178 -7.35 -33.98 -0.58
CA THR A 178 -8.44 -33.02 -0.58
C THR A 178 -9.27 -33.23 0.68
N PHE A 179 -9.24 -32.26 1.59
CA PHE A 179 -9.84 -32.41 2.91
C PHE A 179 -10.38 -31.08 3.44
N ILE A 180 -11.33 -31.19 4.37
CA ILE A 180 -11.83 -30.06 5.15
C ILE A 180 -11.11 -30.03 6.49
N MET A 181 -10.44 -28.92 6.81
CA MET A 181 -9.89 -28.66 8.14
C MET A 181 -10.89 -27.83 8.94
N ALA A 182 -11.47 -28.39 9.98
CA ALA A 182 -12.42 -27.72 10.87
C ALA A 182 -11.77 -27.47 12.23
N ILE A 183 -11.60 -26.20 12.61
CA ILE A 183 -10.92 -25.78 13.84
C ILE A 183 -11.87 -24.96 14.70
N ALA A 184 -12.13 -25.44 15.91
CA ALA A 184 -12.86 -24.71 16.94
C ALA A 184 -11.90 -23.89 17.82
N ASP A 185 -12.22 -22.62 18.05
CA ASP A 185 -11.47 -21.71 18.92
C ASP A 185 -12.42 -20.75 19.64
N GLY A 186 -12.58 -20.93 20.96
CA GLY A 186 -13.64 -20.24 21.70
C GLY A 186 -15.01 -20.49 21.06
N ARG A 187 -15.80 -19.45 20.82
CA ARG A 187 -17.07 -19.58 20.08
C ARG A 187 -16.91 -19.48 18.57
N ASN A 188 -15.69 -19.36 18.05
CA ASN A 188 -15.48 -19.30 16.61
C ASN A 188 -15.12 -20.68 16.07
N MET A 189 -15.60 -20.97 14.87
CA MET A 189 -15.22 -22.15 14.13
C MET A 189 -14.79 -21.74 12.72
N MET A 190 -13.63 -22.23 12.32
CA MET A 190 -13.06 -22.03 11.01
C MET A 190 -13.11 -23.35 10.24
N THR A 191 -13.63 -23.34 9.03
CA THR A 191 -13.61 -24.50 8.12
C THR A 191 -12.86 -24.12 6.85
N SER A 192 -11.73 -24.78 6.60
CA SER A 192 -10.87 -24.53 5.45
C SER A 192 -10.85 -25.72 4.51
N LEU A 193 -11.11 -25.49 3.22
CA LEU A 193 -11.03 -26.50 2.17
C LEU A 193 -9.64 -26.49 1.55
N TYR A 194 -9.01 -27.67 1.54
CA TYR A 194 -7.78 -27.96 0.84
C TYR A 194 -8.07 -28.90 -0.32
N ILE A 195 -7.61 -28.57 -1.53
CA ILE A 195 -7.71 -29.43 -2.72
C ILE A 195 -6.30 -29.78 -3.15
N ASP A 196 -5.97 -31.07 -3.21
CA ASP A 196 -4.61 -31.55 -3.48
C ASP A 196 -3.54 -30.93 -2.56
N GLY A 197 -3.87 -30.76 -1.29
CA GLY A 197 -3.05 -30.09 -0.27
C GLY A 197 -2.96 -28.57 -0.43
N VAL A 198 -3.70 -27.94 -1.36
CA VAL A 198 -3.71 -26.48 -1.53
C VAL A 198 -4.91 -25.87 -0.86
N TYR A 199 -4.62 -24.91 0.01
CA TYR A 199 -5.62 -24.03 0.55
C TYR A 199 -6.38 -23.28 -0.55
N THR A 200 -7.70 -23.48 -0.60
CA THR A 200 -8.58 -22.90 -1.61
C THR A 200 -9.54 -21.87 -1.01
N TYR A 201 -10.17 -22.23 0.10
CA TYR A 201 -11.26 -21.44 0.69
C TYR A 201 -11.33 -21.63 2.20
N THR A 202 -11.82 -20.62 2.93
CA THR A 202 -12.19 -20.71 4.35
C THR A 202 -13.55 -20.06 4.58
N ASN A 203 -14.39 -20.75 5.34
CA ASN A 203 -15.55 -20.16 5.99
C ASN A 203 -15.27 -19.98 7.49
N ARG A 204 -15.75 -18.87 8.06
CA ARG A 204 -15.70 -18.60 9.50
C ARG A 204 -17.11 -18.39 10.01
N MET A 205 -17.43 -19.06 11.11
CA MET A 205 -18.69 -18.88 11.81
C MET A 205 -18.43 -18.59 13.28
N ARG A 206 -19.39 -17.93 13.91
CA ARG A 206 -19.46 -17.81 15.36
C ARG A 206 -20.65 -18.63 15.83
N LEU A 207 -20.41 -19.55 16.75
CA LEU A 207 -21.42 -20.36 17.40
C LEU A 207 -22.36 -19.45 18.17
N VAL A 208 -23.64 -19.76 18.09
CA VAL A 208 -24.69 -19.07 18.83
C VAL A 208 -24.61 -19.48 20.30
N ASP A 209 -24.57 -20.78 20.54
CA ASP A 209 -24.51 -21.37 21.87
C ASP A 209 -23.07 -21.52 22.38
N GLU A 210 -22.93 -21.60 23.69
CA GLU A 210 -21.65 -21.87 24.33
C GLU A 210 -21.11 -23.25 23.95
N ARG A 211 -19.79 -23.37 23.85
CA ARG A 211 -19.16 -24.65 23.54
C ARG A 211 -19.39 -25.68 24.65
N GLY A 212 -19.55 -26.93 24.24
CA GLY A 212 -19.81 -28.07 25.13
C GLY A 212 -21.29 -28.39 25.30
N THR A 213 -22.19 -27.55 24.79
CA THR A 213 -23.63 -27.85 24.73
C THR A 213 -23.98 -28.79 23.56
N GLU A 214 -25.17 -29.41 23.63
CA GLU A 214 -25.66 -30.23 22.52
C GLU A 214 -25.97 -29.35 21.29
N GLU A 215 -26.52 -28.18 21.52
CA GLU A 215 -26.88 -27.19 20.51
C GLU A 215 -25.66 -26.70 19.73
N SER A 216 -24.58 -26.32 20.43
CA SER A 216 -23.33 -25.91 19.77
C SER A 216 -22.71 -27.04 18.94
N THR A 217 -22.76 -28.28 19.45
CA THR A 217 -22.29 -29.45 18.71
C THR A 217 -23.14 -29.72 17.45
N ALA A 218 -24.47 -29.55 17.55
CA ALA A 218 -25.38 -29.67 16.41
C ALA A 218 -25.14 -28.59 15.36
N GLU A 219 -24.85 -27.35 15.79
CA GLU A 219 -24.49 -26.22 14.94
C GLU A 219 -23.18 -26.49 14.18
N MET A 220 -22.11 -26.91 14.88
CA MET A 220 -20.83 -27.30 14.27
C MET A 220 -21.03 -28.39 13.21
N ALA A 221 -21.80 -29.43 13.54
CA ALA A 221 -22.08 -30.53 12.63
C ALA A 221 -22.84 -30.06 11.38
N LYS A 222 -23.80 -29.13 11.55
CA LYS A 222 -24.55 -28.54 10.44
C LYS A 222 -23.63 -27.80 9.49
N VAL A 223 -22.70 -26.99 10.00
CA VAL A 223 -21.78 -26.23 9.15
C VAL A 223 -20.78 -27.14 8.43
N ILE A 224 -20.21 -28.13 9.11
CA ILE A 224 -19.32 -29.11 8.46
C ILE A 224 -20.07 -29.83 7.33
N ARG A 225 -21.30 -30.30 7.57
CA ARG A 225 -22.12 -30.95 6.54
C ARG A 225 -22.44 -30.05 5.37
N SER A 226 -22.72 -28.77 5.59
CA SER A 226 -22.92 -27.81 4.51
C SER A 226 -21.69 -27.71 3.60
N VAL A 227 -20.48 -27.69 4.18
CA VAL A 227 -19.23 -27.66 3.40
C VAL A 227 -18.98 -28.99 2.69
N ILE A 228 -19.27 -30.13 3.32
CA ILE A 228 -19.21 -31.45 2.67
C ILE A 228 -20.16 -31.49 1.46
N HIS A 229 -21.39 -31.03 1.63
CA HIS A 229 -22.38 -31.00 0.55
C HIS A 229 -21.92 -30.11 -0.61
N PHE A 230 -21.39 -28.91 -0.30
CA PHE A 230 -20.77 -28.05 -1.30
C PHE A 230 -19.66 -28.76 -2.09
N CYS A 231 -18.76 -29.47 -1.40
CA CYS A 231 -17.71 -30.27 -2.06
C CYS A 231 -18.31 -31.38 -2.94
N LYS A 232 -19.37 -32.05 -2.46
CA LYS A 232 -20.08 -33.10 -3.23
C LYS A 232 -20.76 -32.55 -4.49
N MET A 233 -21.19 -31.29 -4.50
CA MET A 233 -21.73 -30.65 -5.70
C MET A 233 -20.64 -30.35 -6.76
N GLN A 234 -19.36 -30.33 -6.37
CA GLN A 234 -18.21 -30.10 -7.24
C GLN A 234 -17.43 -31.38 -7.57
N ARG A 235 -18.09 -32.55 -7.48
CA ARG A 235 -17.45 -33.88 -7.66
C ARG A 235 -16.72 -34.06 -8.99
N ASP A 236 -17.15 -33.36 -10.04
CA ASP A 236 -16.49 -33.42 -11.34
C ASP A 236 -15.11 -32.74 -11.34
N GLU A 237 -14.80 -31.91 -10.33
CA GLU A 237 -13.51 -31.23 -10.17
C GLU A 237 -12.57 -31.95 -9.20
N PHE A 238 -13.09 -32.49 -8.10
CA PHE A 238 -12.32 -33.19 -7.07
C PHE A 238 -13.18 -34.12 -6.21
N GLU A 239 -12.53 -35.09 -5.56
CA GLU A 239 -13.12 -35.96 -4.53
C GLU A 239 -12.63 -35.55 -3.13
N LEU A 240 -13.52 -35.58 -2.14
CA LEU A 240 -13.19 -35.22 -0.76
C LEU A 240 -12.74 -36.48 0.01
N ASP A 241 -11.49 -36.50 0.47
CA ASP A 241 -10.91 -37.63 1.21
C ASP A 241 -11.39 -37.71 2.66
N SER A 242 -11.38 -36.57 3.37
CA SER A 242 -11.67 -36.56 4.80
C SER A 242 -12.05 -35.19 5.37
N VAL A 243 -12.58 -35.22 6.59
CA VAL A 243 -12.69 -34.05 7.47
C VAL A 243 -11.70 -34.21 8.62
N CYS A 244 -10.94 -33.17 8.94
CA CYS A 244 -9.98 -33.13 10.04
C CYS A 244 -10.47 -32.14 11.11
N LEU A 245 -10.74 -32.65 12.32
CA LEU A 245 -11.28 -31.87 13.44
C LEU A 245 -10.16 -31.44 14.39
N CYS A 246 -10.10 -30.15 14.71
CA CYS A 246 -9.08 -29.54 15.57
C CYS A 246 -9.71 -28.61 16.62
N GLY A 247 -8.98 -28.36 17.71
CA GLY A 247 -9.38 -27.42 18.77
C GLY A 247 -10.53 -27.91 19.67
N LEU A 248 -10.94 -29.17 19.54
CA LEU A 248 -12.03 -29.79 20.29
C LEU A 248 -11.52 -30.70 21.40
N GLY A 249 -12.17 -30.65 22.57
CA GLY A 249 -11.94 -31.58 23.67
C GLY A 249 -12.44 -32.99 23.34
N LYS A 250 -12.06 -33.98 24.16
CA LYS A 250 -12.44 -35.37 23.95
C LYS A 250 -13.96 -35.56 23.91
N GLU A 251 -14.68 -34.99 24.87
CA GLU A 251 -16.14 -35.10 24.97
C GLU A 251 -16.85 -34.49 23.75
N GLU A 252 -16.38 -33.34 23.27
CA GLU A 252 -16.92 -32.72 22.06
C GLU A 252 -16.65 -33.57 20.81
N LEU A 253 -15.47 -34.18 20.70
CA LEU A 253 -15.15 -35.08 19.60
C LEU A 253 -16.03 -36.33 19.61
N ASP A 254 -16.22 -36.94 20.79
CA ASP A 254 -17.04 -38.14 20.97
C ASP A 254 -18.51 -37.87 20.60
N SER A 255 -19.00 -36.65 20.80
CA SER A 255 -20.35 -36.22 20.39
C SER A 255 -20.45 -35.79 18.92
N LEU A 256 -19.43 -35.09 18.40
CA LEU A 256 -19.46 -34.48 17.06
C LEU A 256 -19.20 -35.49 15.94
N ILE A 257 -18.24 -36.40 16.11
CA ILE A 257 -17.84 -37.36 15.06
C ILE A 257 -19.04 -38.20 14.60
N PRO A 258 -19.83 -38.84 15.48
CA PRO A 258 -20.99 -39.62 15.06
C PRO A 258 -22.03 -38.80 14.31
N ARG A 259 -22.22 -37.51 14.66
CA ARG A 259 -23.19 -36.60 14.00
C ARG A 259 -22.79 -36.23 12.57
N ILE A 260 -21.50 -36.30 12.26
CA ILE A 260 -20.98 -36.07 10.90
C ILE A 260 -21.10 -37.37 10.10
N VAL A 261 -20.55 -38.48 10.62
CA VAL A 261 -20.46 -39.76 9.90
C VAL A 261 -21.83 -40.39 9.64
N LYS A 262 -22.80 -40.26 10.55
CA LYS A 262 -24.11 -40.93 10.43
C LYS A 262 -24.85 -40.64 9.12
N ASN A 263 -24.62 -39.48 8.52
CA ASN A 263 -25.32 -39.03 7.31
C ASN A 263 -24.40 -38.85 6.10
N GLU A 264 -23.10 -39.11 6.26
CA GLU A 264 -22.09 -38.79 5.27
C GLU A 264 -21.11 -39.97 5.15
N ASP A 265 -20.99 -40.54 3.95
CA ASP A 265 -19.90 -41.46 3.62
C ASP A 265 -18.59 -40.66 3.49
N ILE A 266 -18.00 -40.32 4.63
CA ILE A 266 -16.76 -39.53 4.72
C ILE A 266 -15.96 -39.93 5.96
N THR A 267 -14.64 -40.00 5.80
CA THR A 267 -13.74 -40.25 6.93
C THR A 267 -13.57 -38.98 7.76
N VAL A 268 -13.81 -39.07 9.07
CA VAL A 268 -13.52 -37.98 10.02
C VAL A 268 -12.29 -38.36 10.84
N THR A 269 -11.33 -37.44 10.91
CA THR A 269 -10.01 -37.62 11.52
C THR A 269 -9.72 -36.53 12.55
N VAL A 270 -8.80 -36.82 13.47
CA VAL A 270 -8.24 -35.85 14.41
C VAL A 270 -6.72 -35.85 14.22
N PRO A 271 -6.04 -34.70 14.25
CA PRO A 271 -4.58 -34.62 14.12
C PRO A 271 -3.87 -35.50 15.16
N GLY A 272 -3.19 -36.54 14.68
CA GLY A 272 -2.40 -37.47 15.50
C GLY A 272 -0.95 -37.04 15.69
N ALA A 273 -0.14 -37.96 16.23
CA ALA A 273 1.30 -37.79 16.31
C ALA A 273 1.94 -37.87 14.90
N GLU A 274 2.80 -36.91 14.58
CA GLU A 274 3.46 -36.80 13.28
C GLU A 274 4.97 -37.04 13.44
N ALA A 275 5.57 -37.87 12.59
CA ALA A 275 7.01 -38.17 12.68
C ALA A 275 7.93 -36.95 12.51
N LEU A 276 7.41 -35.87 11.90
CA LEU A 276 8.13 -34.62 11.70
C LEU A 276 7.94 -33.61 12.85
N ILE A 277 7.11 -33.93 13.84
CA ILE A 277 6.89 -33.08 15.03
C ILE A 277 7.27 -33.88 16.27
N THR A 278 8.27 -33.40 16.99
CA THR A 278 8.74 -34.01 18.24
C THR A 278 8.54 -33.03 19.37
N ALA A 279 8.01 -33.49 20.50
CA ALA A 279 7.93 -32.70 21.73
C ALA A 279 8.96 -33.17 22.74
N LYS A 280 9.53 -32.24 23.50
CA LYS A 280 10.41 -32.56 24.62
C LYS A 280 9.66 -33.37 25.68
N ASP A 281 10.36 -34.29 26.34
CA ASP A 281 9.81 -35.11 27.41
C ASP A 281 9.19 -34.26 28.54
N GLY A 282 8.06 -34.75 29.05
CA GLY A 282 7.31 -34.11 30.14
C GLY A 282 6.35 -33.01 29.72
N ILE A 283 6.12 -32.83 28.41
CA ILE A 283 5.24 -31.79 27.86
C ILE A 283 4.01 -32.42 27.24
N SER A 284 2.82 -31.99 27.70
CA SER A 284 1.54 -32.42 27.15
C SER A 284 1.19 -31.60 25.90
N TYR A 285 1.83 -31.95 24.79
CA TYR A 285 1.59 -31.34 23.49
C TYR A 285 0.62 -32.18 22.66
N SER A 286 -0.40 -31.53 22.08
CA SER A 286 -1.32 -32.13 21.10
C SER A 286 -1.42 -31.22 19.87
N MET A 287 -1.11 -31.75 18.69
CA MET A 287 -1.14 -30.99 17.44
C MET A 287 -2.53 -30.39 17.17
N GLY A 288 -3.60 -31.16 17.43
CA GLY A 288 -4.97 -30.69 17.24
C GLY A 288 -5.34 -29.49 18.10
N GLN A 289 -4.70 -29.30 19.26
CA GLN A 289 -4.95 -28.17 20.16
C GLN A 289 -4.08 -26.94 19.86
N TYR A 290 -2.89 -27.16 19.30
CA TYR A 290 -1.87 -26.14 19.08
C TYR A 290 -1.56 -25.88 17.59
N MET A 291 -2.47 -26.23 16.69
CA MET A 291 -2.20 -26.27 15.26
C MET A 291 -1.75 -24.91 14.69
N TYR A 292 -2.44 -23.82 15.05
CA TYR A 292 -2.10 -22.46 14.61
C TYR A 292 -0.68 -22.03 15.01
N VAL A 293 -0.35 -22.18 16.29
CA VAL A 293 0.96 -21.78 16.85
C VAL A 293 2.09 -22.70 16.44
N THR A 294 1.79 -23.99 16.19
CA THR A 294 2.77 -24.95 15.66
C THR A 294 3.11 -24.60 14.22
N GLY A 295 2.09 -24.37 13.40
CA GLY A 295 2.26 -23.98 12.00
C GLY A 295 3.02 -22.66 11.85
N SER A 296 2.78 -21.69 12.73
CA SER A 296 3.53 -20.43 12.68
C SER A 296 5.01 -20.58 13.05
N LEU A 297 5.46 -21.68 13.66
CA LEU A 297 6.90 -21.93 13.81
C LEU A 297 7.61 -22.10 12.45
N LEU A 298 6.91 -22.64 11.45
CA LEU A 298 7.40 -22.82 10.09
C LEU A 298 7.34 -21.46 9.39
N GLY A 299 8.36 -20.62 9.60
CA GLY A 299 8.51 -19.41 8.79
C GLY A 299 8.57 -19.80 7.31
N GLY A 300 7.53 -19.50 6.53
CA GLY A 300 7.49 -19.81 5.11
C GLY A 300 8.64 -19.15 4.33
N ARG A 301 8.93 -19.62 3.10
CA ARG A 301 10.02 -19.05 2.28
C ARG A 301 9.79 -17.57 1.94
N LYS A 302 8.52 -17.13 1.84
CA LYS A 302 8.06 -15.76 2.05
C LYS A 302 6.95 -15.85 3.08
N SER A 303 7.27 -15.58 4.35
CA SER A 303 6.29 -15.52 5.42
C SER A 303 5.58 -14.17 5.42
N LEU A 304 4.38 -14.12 5.99
CA LEU A 304 3.74 -12.86 6.35
C LEU A 304 4.56 -12.14 7.42
N ASP A 305 4.65 -10.82 7.31
CA ASP A 305 5.16 -9.95 8.36
C ASP A 305 4.44 -8.60 8.29
N LEU A 306 3.33 -8.50 9.01
CA LEU A 306 2.51 -7.28 9.00
C LEU A 306 3.22 -6.10 9.70
N ILE A 307 4.14 -6.36 10.64
CA ILE A 307 4.96 -5.30 11.25
C ILE A 307 5.96 -4.76 10.22
N GLY A 308 6.64 -5.63 9.49
CA GLY A 308 7.55 -5.26 8.41
C GLY A 308 6.84 -4.47 7.31
N ALA A 309 5.67 -4.95 6.87
CA ALA A 309 4.85 -4.29 5.87
C ALA A 309 4.36 -2.89 6.34
N ALA A 310 4.01 -2.75 7.62
CA ALA A 310 3.61 -1.47 8.19
C ALA A 310 4.74 -0.43 8.14
N LYS A 311 5.99 -0.84 8.39
CA LYS A 311 7.17 0.05 8.35
C LYS A 311 7.59 0.46 6.95
N GLN A 312 7.42 -0.41 5.95
CA GLN A 312 7.81 -0.11 4.57
C GLN A 312 7.03 1.08 3.98
N LYS A 313 5.75 1.21 4.34
CA LYS A 313 4.91 2.33 3.92
C LYS A 313 5.30 3.65 4.62
N GLU A 314 5.88 3.62 5.82
CA GLU A 314 6.47 4.81 6.46
C GLU A 314 7.74 5.24 5.75
N ARG A 315 8.66 4.29 5.47
CA ARG A 315 9.88 4.57 4.71
C ARG A 315 9.60 5.14 3.33
N ARG A 316 8.63 4.59 2.59
CA ARG A 316 8.24 5.14 1.28
C ARG A 316 7.70 6.57 1.40
N ARG A 317 6.90 6.88 2.43
CA ARG A 317 6.42 8.25 2.68
C ARG A 317 7.56 9.20 3.04
N GLU A 318 8.53 8.76 3.84
CA GLU A 318 9.73 9.54 4.17
C GLU A 318 10.63 9.75 2.95
N GLU A 319 10.84 8.73 2.12
CA GLU A 319 11.59 8.79 0.86
C GLU A 319 10.91 9.69 -0.18
N GLU A 320 9.58 9.63 -0.30
CA GLU A 320 8.80 10.56 -1.14
C GLU A 320 8.91 11.99 -0.62
N ARG A 321 8.71 12.22 0.69
CA ARG A 321 8.85 13.55 1.30
C ARG A 321 10.27 14.11 1.15
N SER A 322 11.28 13.27 1.30
CA SER A 322 12.69 13.64 1.08
C SER A 322 12.96 14.00 -0.38
N ARG A 323 12.46 13.21 -1.34
CA ARG A 323 12.57 13.53 -2.78
C ARG A 323 11.86 14.84 -3.13
N PHE A 324 10.70 15.12 -2.55
CA PHE A 324 10.02 16.42 -2.72
C PHE A 324 10.81 17.59 -2.15
N LEU A 325 11.47 17.42 -1.00
CA LEU A 325 12.34 18.45 -0.40
C LEU A 325 13.59 18.72 -1.26
N TRP A 326 14.23 17.67 -1.77
CA TRP A 326 15.40 17.79 -2.65
C TRP A 326 15.05 18.38 -4.03
N ALA A 327 13.86 18.07 -4.56
CA ALA A 327 13.36 18.67 -5.80
C ALA A 327 13.12 20.18 -5.69
N GLY A 328 12.87 20.72 -4.49
CA GLY A 328 12.74 22.17 -4.25
C GLY A 328 14.07 22.90 -4.05
N LEU A 329 15.10 22.22 -3.53
CA LEU A 329 16.41 22.83 -3.23
C LEU A 329 17.29 23.04 -4.48
N LEU A 330 17.22 22.13 -5.45
CA LEU A 330 18.00 22.21 -6.69
C LEU A 330 17.66 23.45 -7.55
N PRO A 331 16.38 23.77 -7.81
CA PRO A 331 16.00 25.00 -8.51
C PRO A 331 16.40 26.27 -7.75
N ALA A 332 16.26 26.27 -6.43
CA ALA A 332 16.60 27.42 -5.60
C ALA A 332 18.10 27.78 -5.66
N ALA A 333 18.98 26.77 -5.59
CA ALA A 333 20.42 26.97 -5.71
C ALA A 333 20.82 27.52 -7.10
N ILE A 334 20.18 27.03 -8.17
CA ILE A 334 20.41 27.52 -9.53
C ILE A 334 19.96 28.98 -9.66
N ILE A 335 18.78 29.33 -9.14
CA ILE A 335 18.26 30.71 -9.14
C ILE A 335 19.20 31.66 -8.37
N SER A 336 19.75 31.24 -7.23
CA SER A 336 20.72 32.06 -6.47
C SER A 336 22.01 32.33 -7.25
N ILE A 337 22.53 31.36 -8.00
CA ILE A 337 23.71 31.54 -8.86
C ILE A 337 23.40 32.53 -9.99
N PHE A 338 22.24 32.40 -10.64
CA PHE A 338 21.83 33.32 -11.70
C PHE A 338 21.61 34.75 -11.20
N LEU A 339 21.02 34.92 -10.01
CA LEU A 339 20.85 36.23 -9.38
C LEU A 339 22.19 36.89 -9.01
N GLY A 340 23.16 36.10 -8.55
CA GLY A 340 24.52 36.60 -8.28
C GLY A 340 25.20 37.12 -9.55
N ILE A 341 25.16 36.34 -10.64
CA ILE A 341 25.72 36.74 -11.95
C ILE A 341 25.01 37.98 -12.51
N ALA A 342 23.69 38.10 -12.32
CA ALA A 342 22.93 39.27 -12.75
C ALA A 342 23.34 40.54 -11.98
N ALA A 343 23.53 40.44 -10.67
CA ALA A 343 23.96 41.56 -9.83
C ALA A 343 25.37 42.06 -10.18
N ASP A 344 26.34 41.15 -10.38
CA ASP A 344 27.71 41.50 -10.78
C ASP A 344 27.73 42.22 -12.14
N ASN A 345 26.91 41.75 -13.09
CA ASN A 345 26.78 42.38 -14.40
C ASN A 345 26.14 43.78 -14.33
N GLU A 346 25.20 44.03 -13.41
CA GLU A 346 24.57 45.34 -13.24
C GLU A 346 25.54 46.38 -12.66
N ILE A 347 26.41 45.96 -11.73
CA ILE A 347 27.52 46.77 -11.21
C ILE A 347 28.50 47.12 -12.33
N ALA A 348 28.90 46.14 -13.15
CA ALA A 348 29.82 46.37 -14.26
C ALA A 348 29.27 47.37 -15.30
N VAL A 349 27.97 47.25 -15.64
CA VAL A 349 27.30 48.18 -16.58
C VAL A 349 27.20 49.60 -16.01
N ARG A 350 27.00 49.75 -14.70
CA ARG A 350 26.95 51.07 -14.06
C ARG A 350 28.31 51.77 -14.11
N ASN A 351 29.38 51.07 -13.75
CA ASN A 351 30.75 51.60 -13.81
C ASN A 351 31.13 52.01 -15.24
N MET A 352 30.77 51.20 -16.25
CA MET A 352 31.02 51.54 -17.66
C MET A 352 30.27 52.78 -18.13
N ARG A 353 29.06 53.03 -17.61
CA ARG A 353 28.25 54.21 -17.96
C ARG A 353 28.87 55.50 -17.43
N GLU A 354 29.41 55.46 -16.22
CA GLU A 354 30.13 56.59 -15.63
C GLU A 354 31.42 56.90 -16.41
N GLU A 355 32.18 55.87 -16.82
CA GLU A 355 33.37 56.08 -17.65
C GLU A 355 33.07 56.72 -19.01
N ILE A 356 31.94 56.37 -19.64
CA ILE A 356 31.53 56.97 -20.91
C ILE A 356 31.17 58.45 -20.72
N HIS A 357 30.46 58.79 -19.65
CA HIS A 357 30.11 60.18 -19.36
C HIS A 357 31.37 61.05 -19.21
N VAL A 358 32.38 60.54 -18.49
CA VAL A 358 33.69 61.22 -18.34
C VAL A 358 34.41 61.39 -19.68
N LEU A 359 34.29 60.41 -20.58
CA LEU A 359 34.89 60.48 -21.92
C LEU A 359 34.14 61.45 -22.85
N GLU A 360 32.81 61.51 -22.78
CA GLU A 360 31.98 62.45 -23.54
C GLU A 360 32.23 63.91 -23.11
N GLU A 361 32.43 64.13 -21.82
CA GLU A 361 32.78 65.44 -21.26
C GLU A 361 34.18 65.90 -21.75
N ARG A 362 35.18 65.01 -21.74
CA ARG A 362 36.53 65.28 -22.27
C ARG A 362 36.54 65.55 -23.78
N LEU A 363 35.66 64.90 -24.55
CA LEU A 363 35.49 65.14 -25.99
C LEU A 363 34.88 66.51 -26.30
N SER A 364 34.13 67.11 -25.37
CA SER A 364 33.48 68.41 -25.56
C SER A 364 34.46 69.61 -25.47
N GLU A 365 35.65 69.43 -24.89
CA GLU A 365 36.59 70.52 -24.60
C GLU A 365 37.84 70.58 -25.51
N LYS A 366 38.14 69.57 -26.36
CA LYS A 366 39.43 69.54 -27.10
C LYS A 366 39.32 69.39 -28.63
N GLY A 367 39.98 70.31 -29.32
CA GLY A 367 39.99 70.43 -30.78
C GLY A 367 40.69 69.28 -31.54
N ARG A 368 39.87 68.52 -32.28
CA ARG A 368 40.01 67.97 -33.65
C ARG A 368 41.28 67.25 -34.14
N LYS A 369 42.27 66.88 -33.33
CA LYS A 369 43.32 65.93 -33.78
C LYS A 369 43.62 64.73 -32.85
N GLU A 370 43.26 64.77 -31.57
CA GLU A 370 43.25 63.57 -30.69
C GLU A 370 41.92 62.79 -30.79
N ALA A 371 40.88 63.43 -31.37
CA ALA A 371 39.50 62.94 -31.41
C ALA A 371 39.28 61.63 -32.18
N LEU A 372 40.13 61.27 -33.17
CA LEU A 372 39.88 60.08 -33.99
C LEU A 372 40.21 58.76 -33.25
N ALA A 373 41.21 58.76 -32.38
CA ALA A 373 41.58 57.60 -31.57
C ALA A 373 40.59 57.42 -30.40
N GLU A 374 40.19 58.52 -29.76
CA GLU A 374 39.20 58.52 -28.68
C GLU A 374 37.78 58.19 -29.20
N GLU A 375 37.38 58.65 -30.40
CA GLU A 375 36.12 58.26 -31.04
C GLU A 375 36.08 56.76 -31.35
N LYS A 376 37.21 56.17 -31.74
CA LYS A 376 37.31 54.72 -31.99
C LYS A 376 37.17 53.93 -30.68
N GLN A 377 37.81 54.40 -29.61
CA GLN A 377 37.71 53.80 -28.28
C GLN A 377 36.29 53.92 -27.69
N LEU A 378 35.63 55.07 -27.93
CA LEU A 378 34.24 55.31 -27.54
C LEU A 378 33.30 54.39 -28.32
N LYS A 379 33.49 54.20 -29.63
CA LYS A 379 32.71 53.26 -30.45
C LYS A 379 32.89 51.81 -30.02
N GLU A 380 34.09 51.39 -29.67
CA GLU A 380 34.34 50.05 -29.11
C GLU A 380 33.66 49.87 -27.75
N LYS A 381 33.78 50.84 -26.83
CA LYS A 381 33.06 50.81 -25.54
C LYS A 381 31.55 50.79 -25.74
N LEU A 382 30.99 51.60 -26.64
CA LEU A 382 29.57 51.60 -27.01
C LEU A 382 29.11 50.26 -27.60
N MET A 383 29.94 49.63 -28.43
CA MET A 383 29.65 48.28 -28.92
C MET A 383 29.66 47.25 -27.79
N SER A 384 30.65 47.28 -26.89
CA SER A 384 30.67 46.36 -25.74
C SER A 384 29.47 46.56 -24.81
N LEU A 385 29.03 47.81 -24.61
CA LEU A 385 27.85 48.16 -23.82
C LEU A 385 26.57 47.71 -24.51
N ARG A 386 26.48 47.83 -25.84
CA ARG A 386 25.36 47.30 -26.63
C ARG A 386 25.29 45.77 -26.56
N THR A 387 26.41 45.06 -26.59
CA THR A 387 26.43 43.60 -26.41
C THR A 387 26.08 43.19 -24.98
N LEU A 388 26.54 43.92 -23.95
CA LEU A 388 26.20 43.67 -22.55
C LEU A 388 24.73 43.98 -22.25
N THR A 389 24.19 45.09 -22.76
CA THR A 389 22.77 45.45 -22.61
C THR A 389 21.86 44.54 -23.43
N ALA A 390 22.28 44.07 -24.62
CA ALA A 390 21.57 43.04 -25.37
C ALA A 390 21.58 41.69 -24.62
N GLY A 391 22.70 41.33 -23.98
CA GLY A 391 22.80 40.17 -23.09
C GLY A 391 21.91 40.29 -21.84
N GLN A 392 21.88 41.45 -21.19
CA GLN A 392 20.97 41.74 -20.07
C GLN A 392 19.51 41.77 -20.48
N ALA A 393 19.19 42.28 -21.67
CA ALA A 393 17.84 42.27 -22.22
C ALA A 393 17.41 40.85 -22.58
N ALA A 394 18.30 40.02 -23.14
CA ALA A 394 18.04 38.60 -23.39
C ALA A 394 17.81 37.85 -22.07
N VAL A 395 18.68 38.01 -21.06
CA VAL A 395 18.53 37.40 -19.73
C VAL A 395 17.29 37.91 -18.99
N LYS A 396 16.93 39.20 -19.07
CA LYS A 396 15.66 39.73 -18.54
C LYS A 396 14.46 39.18 -19.30
N LYS A 397 14.56 39.00 -20.63
CA LYS A 397 13.48 38.44 -21.47
C LYS A 397 13.30 36.94 -21.23
N GLU A 398 14.38 36.21 -20.94
CA GLU A 398 14.37 34.80 -20.48
C GLU A 398 13.85 34.68 -19.04
N ALA A 399 14.28 35.54 -18.11
CA ALA A 399 13.86 35.54 -16.70
C ALA A 399 12.39 35.99 -16.54
N VAL A 400 11.90 36.91 -17.38
CA VAL A 400 10.48 37.29 -17.47
C VAL A 400 9.65 36.19 -18.13
N LYS A 401 10.22 35.39 -19.05
CA LYS A 401 9.59 34.16 -19.57
C LYS A 401 9.41 33.10 -18.47
N THR A 402 10.32 33.01 -17.50
CA THR A 402 10.19 32.09 -16.35
C THR A 402 9.30 32.65 -15.22
N ALA A 403 8.95 33.94 -15.26
CA ALA A 403 8.27 34.64 -14.18
C ALA A 403 7.00 35.39 -14.63
N LYS A 404 6.08 34.74 -15.35
CA LYS A 404 4.67 35.19 -15.45
C LYS A 404 3.70 34.02 -15.58
N MET A 405 3.49 33.28 -14.50
CA MET A 405 2.21 32.64 -14.23
C MET A 405 1.69 33.17 -12.89
N ASN A 406 1.15 34.40 -12.90
CA ASN A 406 0.45 34.90 -11.73
C ASN A 406 -0.89 34.16 -11.61
N SER A 407 -1.22 33.75 -10.39
CA SER A 407 -2.49 33.11 -10.00
C SER A 407 -3.73 33.87 -10.51
N ALA A 408 -3.62 35.18 -10.77
CA ALA A 408 -4.67 36.03 -11.32
C ALA A 408 -5.03 35.72 -12.79
N VAL A 409 -4.05 35.49 -13.67
CA VAL A 409 -4.31 35.14 -15.08
C VAL A 409 -4.93 33.74 -15.16
N ARG A 410 -4.37 32.81 -14.38
CA ARG A 410 -4.93 31.46 -14.24
C ARG A 410 -6.37 31.52 -13.74
N LYS A 411 -6.63 32.27 -12.67
CA LYS A 411 -7.97 32.44 -12.11
C LYS A 411 -8.94 33.00 -13.15
N TYR A 412 -8.55 34.00 -13.92
CA TYR A 412 -9.40 34.57 -14.97
C TYR A 412 -9.75 33.57 -16.07
N ILE A 413 -8.78 32.76 -16.54
CA ILE A 413 -9.03 31.74 -17.58
C ILE A 413 -10.11 30.75 -17.14
N PHE A 414 -10.06 30.28 -15.89
CA PHE A 414 -11.04 29.36 -15.34
C PHE A 414 -12.36 30.05 -14.97
N ASP A 415 -12.34 31.28 -14.46
CA ASP A 415 -13.55 32.04 -14.12
C ASP A 415 -14.35 32.40 -15.39
N ALA A 416 -13.68 32.76 -16.49
CA ALA A 416 -14.32 33.09 -17.77
C ALA A 416 -15.00 31.90 -18.46
N ALA A 417 -14.64 30.67 -18.06
CA ALA A 417 -15.28 29.43 -18.53
C ALA A 417 -16.68 29.23 -17.91
N GLY A 418 -16.97 29.90 -16.79
CA GLY A 418 -18.31 29.93 -16.18
C GLY A 418 -18.88 28.58 -15.73
N GLY A 419 -18.04 27.53 -15.68
CA GLY A 419 -18.46 26.14 -15.40
C GLY A 419 -19.06 25.40 -16.60
N SER A 420 -19.16 26.05 -17.77
CA SER A 420 -19.72 25.47 -19.00
C SER A 420 -18.70 24.66 -19.82
N LEU A 421 -17.41 24.82 -19.52
CA LEU A 421 -16.30 24.17 -20.21
C LEU A 421 -15.38 23.48 -19.21
N GLU A 422 -14.90 22.28 -19.55
CA GLU A 422 -13.80 21.64 -18.83
C GLU A 422 -12.48 22.05 -19.49
N LEU A 423 -11.55 22.62 -18.72
CA LEU A 423 -10.25 23.08 -19.22
C LEU A 423 -9.11 22.27 -18.59
N SER A 424 -8.09 21.97 -19.39
CA SER A 424 -6.81 21.48 -18.90
C SER A 424 -6.02 22.61 -18.24
N GLU A 425 -5.00 22.25 -17.45
CA GLU A 425 -4.04 23.26 -16.98
C GLU A 425 -3.36 23.94 -18.18
N PRO A 426 -3.22 25.29 -18.16
CA PRO A 426 -2.44 25.99 -19.17
C PRO A 426 -0.95 25.67 -19.11
N GLU A 427 -0.42 25.25 -20.25
CA GLU A 427 1.00 25.04 -20.47
C GLU A 427 1.60 26.28 -21.13
N TYR A 428 2.71 26.77 -20.60
CA TYR A 428 3.42 27.90 -21.18
C TYR A 428 4.51 27.38 -22.13
N MET A 429 4.35 27.67 -23.42
CA MET A 429 5.30 27.27 -24.46
C MET A 429 5.59 28.45 -25.39
N ASP A 430 6.87 28.75 -25.59
CA ASP A 430 7.37 29.71 -26.58
C ASP A 430 6.75 31.12 -26.59
N GLY A 431 6.18 31.58 -25.47
CA GLY A 431 5.56 32.90 -25.37
C GLY A 431 4.03 32.87 -25.39
N SER A 432 3.45 31.70 -25.59
CA SER A 432 2.01 31.46 -25.63
C SER A 432 1.56 30.55 -24.48
N LEU A 433 0.36 30.82 -23.96
CA LEU A 433 -0.37 29.91 -23.08
C LEU A 433 -1.22 28.99 -23.95
N ILE A 434 -0.97 27.68 -23.85
CA ILE A 434 -1.69 26.66 -24.59
C ILE A 434 -2.49 25.84 -23.60
N PHE A 435 -3.78 25.68 -23.84
CA PHE A 435 -4.62 24.79 -23.07
C PHE A 435 -5.70 24.17 -23.94
N ASN A 436 -6.13 22.99 -23.52
CA ASN A 436 -7.19 22.24 -24.15
C ASN A 436 -8.46 22.38 -23.35
N GLY A 437 -9.60 22.25 -24.01
CA GLY A 437 -10.87 22.19 -23.34
C GLY A 437 -11.88 21.32 -24.06
N ASN A 438 -12.98 21.06 -23.37
CA ASN A 438 -14.12 20.39 -23.94
C ASN A 438 -15.45 21.00 -23.45
N SER A 439 -16.48 20.93 -24.29
CA SER A 439 -17.87 21.23 -23.92
C SER A 439 -18.83 20.33 -24.72
N GLN A 440 -20.03 20.13 -24.19
CA GLN A 440 -21.13 19.45 -24.88
C GLN A 440 -21.81 20.36 -25.93
N ASN A 441 -21.55 21.67 -25.88
CA ASN A 441 -22.13 22.66 -26.79
C ASN A 441 -21.02 23.48 -27.48
N TYR A 442 -20.96 23.40 -28.82
CA TYR A 442 -19.92 24.09 -29.58
C TYR A 442 -20.07 25.62 -29.57
N GLU A 443 -21.28 26.14 -29.35
CA GLU A 443 -21.54 27.59 -29.31
C GLU A 443 -20.90 28.25 -28.08
N GLU A 444 -20.80 27.50 -26.98
CA GLU A 444 -20.15 27.94 -25.74
C GLU A 444 -18.63 28.08 -25.91
N ILE A 445 -18.02 27.27 -26.77
CA ILE A 445 -16.60 27.32 -27.08
C ILE A 445 -16.29 28.63 -27.84
N SER A 446 -17.07 28.94 -28.87
CA SER A 446 -16.92 30.18 -29.64
C SER A 446 -17.17 31.42 -28.79
N ALA A 447 -18.20 31.40 -27.94
CA ALA A 447 -18.49 32.49 -27.01
C ALA A 447 -17.36 32.69 -25.98
N TYR A 448 -16.71 31.61 -25.55
CA TYR A 448 -15.58 31.66 -24.62
C TYR A 448 -14.32 32.25 -25.26
N ALA A 449 -13.98 31.85 -26.49
CA ALA A 449 -12.84 32.44 -27.22
C ALA A 449 -13.01 33.96 -27.37
N HIS A 450 -14.22 34.42 -27.72
CA HIS A 450 -14.54 35.84 -27.85
C HIS A 450 -14.40 36.60 -26.50
N ARG A 451 -14.80 36.01 -25.37
CA ARG A 451 -14.61 36.63 -24.05
C ARG A 451 -13.14 36.79 -23.69
N LEU A 452 -12.29 35.85 -24.08
CA LEU A 452 -10.84 35.96 -23.87
C LEU A 452 -10.24 37.07 -24.75
N GLU A 453 -10.69 37.23 -25.99
CA GLU A 453 -10.28 38.33 -26.87
C GLU A 453 -10.67 39.71 -26.30
N GLU A 454 -11.91 39.85 -25.81
CA GLU A 454 -12.41 41.11 -25.24
C GLU A 454 -11.82 41.45 -23.87
N SER A 455 -11.18 40.49 -23.19
CA SER A 455 -10.61 40.68 -21.85
C SER A 455 -9.51 41.75 -21.77
N GLY A 456 -8.86 42.06 -22.91
CA GLY A 456 -7.70 42.93 -22.96
C GLY A 456 -6.41 42.36 -22.33
N LEU A 457 -6.47 41.14 -21.77
CA LEU A 457 -5.33 40.44 -21.15
C LEU A 457 -4.40 39.80 -22.17
N PHE A 458 -4.91 39.49 -23.36
CA PHE A 458 -4.19 38.81 -24.42
C PHE A 458 -4.01 39.75 -25.61
N SER A 459 -2.82 39.77 -26.20
CA SER A 459 -2.55 40.47 -27.45
C SER A 459 -2.97 39.64 -28.67
N LYS A 460 -3.13 38.33 -28.49
CA LYS A 460 -3.55 37.38 -29.52
C LYS A 460 -4.23 36.19 -28.86
N VAL A 461 -5.38 35.78 -29.39
CA VAL A 461 -6.05 34.52 -29.02
C VAL A 461 -6.25 33.78 -30.34
N GLU A 462 -5.63 32.61 -30.47
CA GLU A 462 -5.79 31.73 -31.63
C GLU A 462 -6.55 30.49 -31.23
N TYR A 463 -7.65 30.26 -31.94
CA TYR A 463 -8.54 29.13 -31.76
C TYR A 463 -8.36 28.15 -32.92
N SER A 464 -7.99 26.91 -32.60
CA SER A 464 -7.69 25.88 -33.60
C SER A 464 -8.95 25.22 -34.21
N GLY A 465 -10.15 25.69 -33.86
CA GLY A 465 -11.41 24.99 -34.14
C GLY A 465 -11.75 23.92 -33.11
N PHE A 466 -12.86 23.21 -33.33
CA PHE A 466 -13.30 22.10 -32.49
C PHE A 466 -13.39 20.78 -33.26
N THR A 467 -13.21 19.66 -32.57
CA THR A 467 -13.42 18.31 -33.09
C THR A 467 -14.40 17.53 -32.21
N ASN A 468 -15.28 16.73 -32.82
CA ASN A 468 -16.17 15.82 -32.08
C ASN A 468 -15.55 14.44 -31.85
N VAL A 469 -14.24 14.31 -32.06
CA VAL A 469 -13.48 13.08 -31.83
C VAL A 469 -12.52 13.33 -30.68
N ASN A 470 -12.66 12.54 -29.62
CA ASN A 470 -11.81 12.63 -28.45
C ASN A 470 -10.33 12.43 -28.84
N PRO A 471 -9.45 13.39 -28.52
CA PRO A 471 -8.06 13.38 -28.97
C PRO A 471 -7.25 12.22 -28.38
N VAL A 472 -7.68 11.66 -27.24
CA VAL A 472 -7.05 10.54 -26.54
C VAL A 472 -7.60 9.20 -26.99
N THR A 473 -8.94 9.04 -27.02
CA THR A 473 -9.57 7.74 -27.30
C THR A 473 -9.86 7.51 -28.79
N LYS A 474 -9.75 8.56 -29.62
CA LYS A 474 -10.04 8.58 -31.06
C LYS A 474 -11.48 8.16 -31.41
N LYS A 475 -12.43 8.35 -30.49
CA LYS A 475 -13.86 8.01 -30.67
C LYS A 475 -14.73 9.26 -30.51
N LYS A 476 -15.94 9.21 -31.09
CA LYS A 476 -16.98 10.21 -30.83
C LYS A 476 -17.70 9.85 -29.53
N ASP A 477 -17.71 10.77 -28.57
CA ASP A 477 -18.26 10.57 -27.23
C ASP A 477 -19.26 11.67 -26.81
N GLY A 478 -19.74 12.47 -27.77
CA GLY A 478 -20.75 13.51 -27.52
C GLY A 478 -20.17 14.83 -27.02
N TRP A 479 -18.83 14.95 -26.95
CA TRP A 479 -18.14 16.17 -26.57
C TRP A 479 -17.41 16.80 -27.76
N TYR A 480 -17.27 18.12 -27.71
CA TYR A 480 -16.46 18.90 -28.62
C TYR A 480 -15.18 19.32 -27.92
N TYR A 481 -14.04 18.98 -28.52
CA TYR A 481 -12.70 19.25 -28.00
C TYR A 481 -12.06 20.38 -28.79
N PHE A 482 -11.38 21.27 -28.09
CA PHE A 482 -10.70 22.41 -28.68
C PHE A 482 -9.37 22.70 -28.01
N GLN A 483 -8.53 23.47 -28.71
CA GLN A 483 -7.28 24.00 -28.20
C GLN A 483 -7.26 25.51 -28.44
N LEU A 484 -6.77 26.24 -27.43
CA LEU A 484 -6.54 27.67 -27.50
C LEU A 484 -5.06 27.97 -27.29
N GLU A 485 -4.56 28.91 -28.08
CA GLU A 485 -3.24 29.50 -27.94
C GLU A 485 -3.39 31.01 -27.68
N CYS A 486 -3.02 31.44 -26.47
CA CYS A 486 -3.18 32.83 -26.03
C CYS A 486 -1.82 33.47 -25.76
N VAL A 487 -1.54 34.62 -26.39
CA VAL A 487 -0.33 35.41 -26.13
C VAL A 487 -0.68 36.55 -25.16
N LEU A 488 0.00 36.62 -24.01
CA LEU A 488 -0.24 37.65 -23.01
C LEU A 488 0.16 39.04 -23.53
N LYS A 489 -0.73 40.03 -23.35
CA LYS A 489 -0.43 41.42 -23.66
C LYS A 489 0.64 41.92 -22.68
N MET A 490 1.79 42.35 -23.19
CA MET A 490 2.81 42.96 -22.33
C MET A 490 2.32 44.33 -21.87
N PRO A 491 2.49 44.71 -20.60
CA PRO A 491 2.31 46.11 -20.20
C PRO A 491 3.34 46.95 -20.96
N GLU A 492 2.91 48.07 -21.53
CA GLU A 492 3.81 49.08 -22.12
C GLU A 492 4.79 49.65 -21.08
#